data_AF-A0AAV4RIH0-F1
#
_entry.id   AF-A0AAV4RIH0-F1
#
_cell.length_a   1.000
_cell.length_b   1.000
_cell.length_c   1.000
_cell.angle_alpha   90.00
_cell.angle_beta   90.00
_cell.angle_gamma   90.00
#
_symmetry.space_group_name_H-M   'P 1'
#
loop_
_entity.id
_entity.type
_entity.pdbx_description
1 polymer ?
#
loop_
_entity_poly.entity_id
_entity_poly.type
_entity_poly.pdbx_seq_one_letter_code
_entity_poly.pdbx_strand_id
1 'polypeptide(L)'
;MEPFFGKGLLTSGGDKWKSRRKMLNSCFRYDILKTYMPILNDHSRLLVQRLQEETAKDSTKVTGYLSPCTFAIMCGKPLNIVNMLTFNSIACTTITLI
;
A
#
# COMPACT_ATOMS: atom_id res chain seq x y z
N MET A 1 -15.93 -14.46 -19.44
CA MET A 1 -15.21 -13.40 -18.70
C MET A 1 -14.95 -13.93 -17.29
N GLU A 2 -13.73 -14.39 -17.00
CA GLU A 2 -13.33 -14.69 -15.61
C GLU A 2 -13.03 -13.35 -14.92
N PRO A 3 -13.52 -13.09 -13.70
CA PRO A 3 -13.22 -11.87 -12.97
C PRO A 3 -11.73 -11.81 -12.64
N PHE A 4 -11.14 -10.61 -12.61
CA PHE A 4 -9.71 -10.36 -12.33
C PHE A 4 -9.21 -11.03 -11.03
N PHE A 5 -10.11 -11.28 -10.07
CA PHE A 5 -9.82 -11.95 -8.80
C PHE A 5 -10.24 -13.44 -8.74
N GLY A 6 -10.61 -14.03 -9.88
CA GLY A 6 -11.09 -15.41 -10.00
C GLY A 6 -12.14 -15.77 -8.95
N LYS A 7 -12.04 -16.95 -8.32
CA LYS A 7 -12.78 -17.36 -7.11
C LYS A 7 -11.96 -17.12 -5.82
N GLY A 8 -11.33 -15.95 -5.72
CA GLY A 8 -10.54 -15.51 -4.56
C GLY A 8 -11.37 -15.18 -3.32
N LEU A 9 -10.72 -14.71 -2.26
CA LEU A 9 -11.38 -14.37 -0.99
C LEU A 9 -12.52 -13.35 -1.13
N LEU A 10 -12.38 -12.39 -2.05
CA LEU A 10 -13.36 -11.32 -2.26
C LEU A 10 -14.54 -11.74 -3.14
N THR A 11 -14.37 -12.79 -3.94
CA THR A 11 -15.34 -13.22 -4.98
C THR A 11 -15.89 -14.63 -4.75
N SER A 12 -15.35 -15.38 -3.78
CA SER A 12 -15.89 -16.67 -3.35
C SER A 12 -17.12 -16.48 -2.47
N GLY A 13 -18.11 -17.37 -2.61
CA GLY A 13 -19.29 -17.45 -1.75
C GLY A 13 -19.30 -18.72 -0.88
N GLY A 14 -20.24 -18.78 0.06
CA GLY A 14 -20.51 -19.96 0.90
C GLY A 14 -19.35 -20.33 1.83
N ASP A 15 -19.16 -21.63 2.06
CA ASP A 15 -18.17 -22.15 3.01
C ASP A 15 -16.72 -21.83 2.62
N LYS A 16 -16.44 -21.67 1.33
CA LYS A 16 -15.11 -21.28 0.82
C LYS A 16 -14.73 -19.87 1.28
N TRP A 17 -15.67 -18.93 1.24
CA TRP A 17 -15.47 -17.58 1.76
C TRP A 17 -15.29 -17.58 3.28
N LYS A 18 -16.16 -18.32 3.99
CA LYS A 18 -16.13 -18.39 5.46
C LYS A 18 -14.80 -18.94 5.98
N SER A 19 -14.29 -20.00 5.35
CA SER A 19 -12.99 -20.60 5.69
C SER A 19 -11.82 -19.64 5.42
N ARG A 20 -11.77 -19.03 4.24
CA ARG A 20 -10.68 -18.08 3.88
C ARG A 20 -10.74 -16.80 4.73
N ARG A 21 -11.93 -16.29 5.07
CA ARG A 21 -12.09 -15.13 5.94
C ARG A 21 -11.65 -15.43 7.38
N LYS A 22 -11.90 -16.65 7.88
CA LYS A 22 -11.40 -17.09 9.19
C LYS A 22 -9.87 -17.10 9.24
N MET A 23 -9.23 -17.57 8.17
CA MET A 23 -7.76 -17.50 8.04
C MET A 23 -7.28 -16.04 7.97
N LEU A 24 -7.92 -15.19 7.18
CA LEU A 24 -7.55 -13.77 7.07
C LEU A 24 -7.70 -13.02 8.41
N ASN A 25 -8.79 -13.25 9.14
CA ASN A 25 -9.02 -12.65 10.45
C ASN A 25 -7.89 -12.99 11.45
N SER A 26 -7.27 -14.17 11.31
CA SER A 26 -6.13 -14.57 12.15
C SER A 26 -4.86 -13.73 11.89
N CYS A 27 -4.70 -13.23 10.66
CA CYS A 27 -3.62 -12.32 10.25
C CYS A 27 -3.81 -10.88 10.74
N PHE A 28 -5.06 -10.49 11.04
CA PHE A 28 -5.41 -9.17 11.56
C PHE A 28 -5.65 -9.16 13.08
N ARG A 29 -5.20 -10.21 13.79
CA ARG A 29 -5.20 -10.20 15.26
C ARG A 29 -4.21 -9.17 15.78
N TYR A 30 -4.53 -8.59 16.93
CA TYR A 30 -3.74 -7.52 17.56
C TYR A 30 -2.25 -7.85 17.68
N ASP A 31 -1.91 -9.09 18.08
CA ASP A 31 -0.52 -9.51 18.26
C ASP A 31 0.31 -9.41 16.97
N ILE A 32 -0.31 -9.74 15.83
CA ILE A 32 0.32 -9.62 14.51
C ILE A 32 0.36 -8.16 14.07
N LEU A 33 -0.69 -7.39 14.30
CA LEU A 33 -0.67 -5.95 14.00
C LEU A 33 0.45 -5.23 14.75
N LYS A 34 0.74 -5.65 15.99
CA LYS A 34 1.84 -5.10 16.80
C LYS A 34 3.21 -5.32 16.15
N THR A 35 3.42 -6.42 15.42
CA THR A 35 4.67 -6.65 14.68
C THR A 35 4.79 -5.75 13.43
N TYR A 36 3.67 -5.26 12.89
CA TYR A 36 3.65 -4.31 11.77
C TYR A 36 3.76 -2.83 12.19
N MET A 37 3.55 -2.53 13.48
CA MET A 37 3.62 -1.15 13.99
C MET A 37 4.95 -0.43 13.72
N PRO A 38 6.13 -1.05 13.86
CA PRO A 38 7.40 -0.37 13.56
C PRO A 38 7.47 0.08 12.09
N ILE A 39 7.10 -0.82 11.17
CA ILE A 39 7.07 -0.56 9.73
C ILE A 39 6.12 0.60 9.42
N LEU A 40 4.89 0.54 9.95
CA LEU A 40 3.91 1.61 9.79
C LEU A 40 4.41 2.96 10.31
N ASN A 41 5.07 2.96 11.47
CA ASN A 41 5.57 4.17 12.11
C ASN A 41 6.72 4.81 11.30
N ASP A 42 7.61 3.99 10.75
CA ASP A 42 8.73 4.48 9.94
C ASP A 42 8.23 5.07 8.61
N HIS A 43 7.29 4.41 7.94
CA HIS A 43 6.63 4.95 6.76
C HIS A 43 5.83 6.23 7.06
N SER A 44 5.18 6.29 8.22
CA SER A 44 4.41 7.47 8.65
C SER A 44 5.32 8.66 8.94
N ARG A 45 6.46 8.44 9.59
CA ARG A 45 7.47 9.50 9.82
C ARG A 45 7.99 10.07 8.51
N LEU A 46 8.31 9.22 7.54
CA LEU A 46 8.74 9.66 6.21
C LEU A 46 7.64 10.44 5.49
N LEU A 47 6.39 9.97 5.57
CA LEU A 47 5.24 10.70 5.00
C LEU A 47 5.09 12.10 5.60
N VAL A 48 5.20 12.23 6.93
CA VAL A 48 5.12 13.53 7.62
C VAL A 48 6.26 14.46 7.20
N GLN A 49 7.50 13.96 7.12
CA GLN A 49 8.64 14.77 6.65
C GLN A 49 8.39 15.32 5.24
N ARG A 50 7.81 14.52 4.33
CA ARG A 50 7.49 14.98 2.97
C ARG A 50 6.33 15.96 2.93
N LEU A 51 5.30 15.74 3.74
CA LEU A 51 4.21 16.70 3.84
C LEU A 51 4.66 18.02 4.46
N GLN A 52 5.66 18.01 5.35
CA GLN A 52 6.26 19.25 5.87
C GLN A 52 6.93 20.08 4.77
N GLU A 53 7.67 19.46 3.84
CA GLU A 53 8.27 20.15 2.69
C GLU A 53 7.21 20.80 1.76
N GLU A 54 6.00 20.23 1.75
CA GLU A 54 4.88 20.72 0.95
C GLU A 54 4.09 21.85 1.63
N THR A 55 4.30 22.11 2.92
CA THR A 55 3.59 23.20 3.65
C THR A 55 3.95 24.60 3.15
N ALA A 56 5.07 24.73 2.42
CA ALA A 56 5.46 25.98 1.79
C ALA A 56 4.71 26.28 0.47
N LYS A 57 3.85 25.38 -0.01
CA LYS A 57 3.09 25.55 -1.25
C LYS A 57 1.63 25.92 -0.97
N ASP A 58 1.04 26.68 -1.89
CA ASP A 58 -0.37 27.11 -1.78
C ASP A 58 -1.37 25.94 -1.87
N SER A 59 -1.01 24.84 -2.52
CA SER A 59 -1.82 23.63 -2.56
C SER A 59 -0.99 22.38 -2.84
N THR A 60 -1.35 21.27 -2.19
CA THR A 60 -0.67 19.97 -2.37
C THR A 60 -1.68 18.85 -2.49
N LYS A 61 -1.47 18.01 -3.51
CA LYS A 61 -2.27 16.81 -3.74
C LYS A 61 -1.79 15.66 -2.84
N VAL A 62 -2.41 15.53 -1.66
CA VAL A 62 -2.06 14.52 -0.64
C VAL A 62 -2.13 13.08 -1.17
N THR A 63 -3.02 12.79 -2.13
CA THR A 63 -3.14 11.45 -2.72
C THR A 63 -1.85 10.98 -3.41
N GLY A 64 -1.03 11.93 -3.90
CA GLY A 64 0.27 11.63 -4.51
C GLY A 64 1.30 11.07 -3.52
N TYR A 65 1.12 11.34 -2.23
CA TYR A 65 2.00 10.85 -1.16
C TYR A 65 1.40 9.62 -0.47
N LEU A 66 0.07 9.60 -0.28
CA LEU A 66 -0.64 8.50 0.39
C LEU A 66 -0.60 7.19 -0.41
N SER A 67 -0.83 7.23 -1.73
CA SER A 67 -0.87 6.04 -2.58
C SER A 67 0.46 5.23 -2.55
N PRO A 68 1.62 5.85 -2.83
CA PRO A 68 2.91 5.16 -2.76
C PRO A 68 3.31 4.75 -1.34
N CYS A 69 2.96 5.55 -0.32
CA CYS A 69 3.18 5.18 1.08
C CYS A 69 2.39 3.91 1.45
N THR A 70 1.12 3.85 1.07
CA THR A 70 0.25 2.68 1.29
C THR A 70 0.78 1.44 0.57
N PHE A 71 1.22 1.59 -0.68
CA PHE A 71 1.83 0.50 -1.44
C PHE A 71 3.13 0.00 -0.80
N ALA A 72 3.98 0.89 -0.32
CA ALA A 72 5.23 0.53 0.36
C ALA A 72 4.96 -0.28 1.66
N ILE A 73 3.97 0.14 2.45
CA ILE A 73 3.52 -0.56 3.66
C ILE A 73 2.99 -1.95 3.30
N MET A 74 2.11 -2.06 2.29
CA MET A 74 1.52 -3.35 1.89
C MET A 74 2.56 -4.33 1.34
N CYS A 75 3.52 -3.85 0.55
CA CYS A 75 4.61 -4.68 0.02
C CYS A 75 5.75 -4.93 1.02
N GLY A 76 5.70 -4.33 2.22
CA GLY A 76 6.78 -4.43 3.21
C GLY A 76 8.13 -3.92 2.68
N LYS A 77 8.13 -2.94 1.77
CA LYS A 77 9.35 -2.41 1.16
C LYS A 77 9.81 -1.15 1.87
N PRO A 78 11.11 -1.00 2.17
CA PRO A 78 11.62 0.25 2.73
C PRO A 78 11.38 1.40 1.75
N LEU A 79 10.77 2.48 2.24
CA LEU A 79 10.55 3.69 1.46
C LEU A 79 11.89 4.45 1.40
N ASN A 80 12.76 4.08 0.45
CA ASN A 80 13.98 4.85 0.24
C ASN A 80 13.62 6.24 -0.31
N ILE A 81 14.40 7.24 0.08
CA ILE A 81 14.21 8.65 -0.27
C ILE A 81 14.32 8.90 -1.79
N VAL A 82 14.93 7.96 -2.53
CA VAL A 82 15.32 8.07 -3.95
C VAL A 82 14.26 7.47 -4.90
N ASN A 83 13.41 6.55 -4.43
CA ASN A 83 12.53 5.74 -5.29
C ASN A 83 11.26 6.46 -5.75
N MET A 84 11.01 7.71 -5.31
CA MET A 84 9.89 8.49 -5.84
C MET A 84 10.21 9.18 -7.16
N LEU A 85 11.47 9.55 -7.41
CA LEU A 85 11.89 10.05 -8.73
C LEU A 85 11.86 8.94 -9.78
N THR A 86 12.13 7.70 -9.38
CA THR A 86 11.95 6.55 -10.27
C THR A 86 10.49 6.18 -10.47
N PHE A 87 9.53 6.52 -9.58
CA PHE A 87 8.10 6.29 -9.89
C PHE A 87 7.57 7.19 -11.01
N ASN A 88 8.06 8.44 -11.12
CA ASN A 88 7.76 9.28 -12.29
C ASN A 88 8.44 8.77 -13.58
N SER A 89 9.55 8.05 -13.48
CA SER A 89 10.23 7.43 -14.63
C SER A 89 9.65 6.05 -15.02
N ILE A 90 9.31 5.22 -14.03
CA ILE A 90 8.75 3.86 -14.19
C ILE A 90 7.31 3.93 -14.72
N ALA A 91 6.51 4.93 -14.31
CA ALA A 91 5.21 5.17 -14.93
C ALA A 91 5.32 5.43 -16.44
N CYS A 92 6.44 6.03 -16.90
CA CYS A 92 6.72 6.26 -18.32
C CYS A 92 7.23 4.97 -19.02
N THR A 93 7.97 4.11 -18.31
CA THR A 93 8.54 2.89 -18.93
C THR A 93 7.57 1.71 -19.01
N THR A 94 6.56 1.62 -18.13
CA THR A 94 5.62 0.48 -18.15
C THR A 94 4.37 0.72 -19.02
N ILE A 95 4.08 1.95 -19.44
CA ILE A 95 2.94 2.26 -20.35
C ILE A 95 3.35 2.26 -21.83
N THR A 96 4.64 2.24 -22.17
CA THR A 96 5.12 2.18 -23.57
C THR A 96 5.29 0.74 -24.10
N LEU A 97 4.90 -0.28 -23.32
CA LEU A 97 5.03 -1.70 -23.69
C LEU A 97 3.75 -2.50 -23.43
N ILE A 98 2.60 -1.85 -23.62
CA ILE A 98 1.28 -2.46 -23.88
C ILE A 98 0.66 -1.71 -25.06
#